data_AF-A0AAV8ZN99-F1
#
_entry.id   AF-A0AAV8ZN99-F1
#
_cell.length_a   1.000
_cell.length_b   1.000
_cell.length_c   1.000
_cell.angle_alpha   90.00
_cell.angle_beta   90.00
_cell.angle_gamma   90.00
#
_symmetry.space_group_name_H-M   'P 1'
#
loop_
_entity.id
_entity.type
_entity.pdbx_description
1 polymer ?
#
loop_
_entity_poly.entity_id
_entity_poly.type
_entity_poly.pdbx_seq_one_letter_code
_entity_poly.pdbx_strand_id
1 'polypeptide(L)' 'MTVFHEIATNDLPAIIEAVANITGQKGNIIYIGHSMGTTTSYVYSIVKKESFRFSLKGVDIIITCCLFAKYTRII' A
#
# COMPACT_ATOMS: atom_id res chain seq x y z
N MET A 1 -1.84 -16.98 -8.07
CA MET A 1 -0.98 -15.80 -7.79
C MET A 1 -1.56 -14.65 -8.58
N THR A 2 -2.08 -13.61 -7.93
CA THR A 2 -2.80 -12.51 -8.60
C THR A 2 -1.86 -11.35 -8.92
N VAL A 3 -2.09 -10.65 -10.03
CA VAL A 3 -1.23 -9.54 -10.51
C VAL A 3 -1.02 -8.45 -9.45
N PHE A 4 -2.04 -8.13 -8.66
CA PHE A 4 -1.93 -7.14 -7.59
C PHE A 4 -1.07 -7.60 -6.40
N HIS A 5 -0.88 -8.91 -6.21
CA HIS A 5 -0.06 -9.45 -5.13
C HIS A 5 1.43 -9.22 -5.42
N GLU A 6 1.87 -9.54 -6.64
CA GLU A 6 3.22 -9.26 -7.15
C GLU A 6 3.57 -7.78 -7.04
N ILE A 7 2.66 -6.90 -7.50
CA ILE A 7 2.86 -5.44 -7.43
C ILE A 7 2.98 -4.98 -5.96
N ALA A 8 2.20 -5.56 -5.04
CA ALA A 8 2.26 -5.21 -3.63
C ALA A 8 3.53 -5.69 -2.95
N THR A 9 4.08 -6.85 -3.35
CA THR A 9 5.24 -7.46 -2.71
C THR A 9 6.57 -7.00 -3.27
N ASN A 10 6.61 -6.67 -4.56
CA ASN A 10 7.85 -6.37 -5.30
C ASN A 10 7.90 -4.89 -5.71
N ASP A 11 6.95 -4.44 -6.52
CA ASP A 11 7.01 -3.12 -7.16
C ASP A 11 6.79 -1.99 -6.15
N LEU A 12 5.76 -2.10 -5.32
CA LEU A 12 5.38 -1.07 -4.38
C LEU A 12 6.49 -0.75 -3.35
N PRO A 13 7.12 -1.73 -2.67
CA PRO A 13 8.25 -1.43 -1.79
C PRO A 13 9.44 -0.83 -2.52
N ALA A 14 9.78 -1.31 -3.72
CA ALA A 14 10.89 -0.77 -4.50
C ALA A 14 10.68 0.71 -4.88
N ILE A 15 9.46 1.06 -5.31
CA ILE A 15 9.10 2.45 -5.63
C ILE A 15 9.16 3.32 -4.38
N ILE A 16 8.59 2.86 -3.26
CA ILE A 16 8.59 3.63 -2.02
C ILE A 16 10.02 3.85 -1.51
N GLU A 17 10.89 2.84 -1.60
CA GLU A 17 12.30 2.95 -1.21
C GLU A 17 13.06 3.91 -2.12
N ALA A 18 12.86 3.84 -3.44
CA ALA A 18 13.44 4.78 -4.39
C ALA A 18 13.02 6.23 -4.06
N VAL A 19 11.73 6.47 -3.83
CA VAL A 19 11.21 7.80 -3.45
C VAL A 19 11.76 8.24 -2.10
N ALA A 20 11.86 7.34 -1.11
CA ALA A 20 12.42 7.65 0.21
C ALA A 20 13.90 8.03 0.13
N ASN A 21 14.67 7.35 -0.73
CA ASN A 21 16.09 7.64 -0.93
C ASN A 21 16.30 8.97 -1.68
N ILE A 22 15.46 9.28 -2.66
CA ILE A 22 15.53 10.54 -3.43
C ILE A 22 15.10 11.74 -2.58
N THR A 23 14.04 11.59 -1.78
CA THR A 23 13.46 12.71 -1.00
C THR A 23 14.05 12.84 0.40
N GLY A 24 14.73 11.81 0.90
CA GLY A 24 15.20 11.73 2.29
C GLY A 24 14.08 11.59 3.33
N GLN A 25 12.82 11.41 2.90
CA GLN A 25 11.64 11.40 3.77
C GLN A 25 11.17 9.99 4.14
N LYS A 26 12.11 9.09 4.48
CA LYS A 26 11.78 7.73 4.90
C LYS A 26 10.84 7.75 6.11
N GLY A 27 9.68 7.10 5.98
CA GLY A 27 8.65 7.06 7.02
C GLY A 27 7.69 8.25 7.03
N ASN A 28 7.88 9.24 6.15
CA ASN A 28 7.01 10.41 6.03
C ASN A 28 6.23 10.46 4.71
N ILE A 29 6.27 9.40 3.90
CA ILE A 29 5.61 9.36 2.60
C ILE A 29 4.12 9.03 2.79
N ILE A 30 3.26 9.75 2.07
CA ILE A 30 1.83 9.46 1.98
C ILE A 30 1.58 8.77 0.64
N TYR A 31 1.05 7.55 0.67
CA TYR A 31 0.70 6.83 -0.54
C TYR A 31 -0.76 7.12 -0.90
N ILE A 32 -1.02 7.60 -2.12
CA ILE A 32 -2.37 7.85 -2.62
C ILE A 32 -2.72 6.78 -3.65
N GLY A 33 -3.67 5.92 -3.32
CA GLY A 33 -4.11 4.81 -4.17
C GLY A 33 -5.52 5.03 -4.73
N HIS A 34 -5.72 4.72 -6.01
CA HIS A 34 -7.04 4.69 -6.67
C HIS A 34 -7.39 3.28 -7.15
N SER A 35 -8.63 2.82 -6.90
CA SER A 35 -9.14 1.51 -7.36
C SER A 35 -8.20 0.35 -6.97
N MET A 36 -7.58 -0.36 -7.91
CA MET A 36 -6.62 -1.44 -7.67
C MET A 36 -5.43 -1.01 -6.78
N GLY A 37 -4.99 0.26 -6.86
CA GLY A 37 -3.91 0.78 -6.03
C GLY A 37 -4.24 0.74 -4.52
N THR A 38 -5.53 0.80 -4.18
CA THR A 38 -5.99 0.66 -2.79
C THR A 38 -5.83 -0.78 -2.30
N THR A 39 -6.16 -1.77 -3.15
CA THR A 39 -5.96 -3.20 -2.87
C THR A 39 -4.49 -3.54 -2.70
N THR A 40 -3.64 -3.04 -3.60
CA THR A 40 -2.20 -3.25 -3.56
C THR A 40 -1.59 -2.69 -2.27
N SER A 41 -1.96 -1.47 -1.86
CA SER A 41 -1.52 -0.89 -0.59
C SER A 41 -1.98 -1.70 0.62
N TYR A 42 -3.21 -2.21 0.58
CA TYR A 42 -3.75 -3.05 1.66
C TYR A 42 -2.99 -4.38 1.77
N VAL A 43 -2.75 -5.06 0.66
CA VAL A 43 -1.96 -6.29 0.63
C VAL A 43 -0.53 -6.03 1.11
N TYR A 44 0.09 -4.92 0.69
CA TYR A 44 1.42 -4.53 1.14
C TYR A 44 1.46 -4.31 2.67
N SER A 45 0.42 -3.67 3.24
CA SER A 45 0.32 -3.46 4.68
C SER A 45 0.20 -4.77 5.50
N ILE A 46 -0.39 -5.82 4.90
CA ILE A 46 -0.59 -7.13 5.55
C ILE A 46 0.66 -8.00 5.37
N VAL A 47 1.17 -8.11 4.15
CA VAL A 47 2.27 -9.03 3.79
C VAL A 47 3.63 -8.49 4.25
N LYS A 48 3.82 -7.16 4.24
CA LYS A 48 5.09 -6.49 4.55
C LYS A 48 4.90 -5.41 5.63
N LYS A 49 4.28 -5.80 6.74
CA LYS A 49 3.89 -4.90 7.83
C LYS A 49 5.03 -4.05 8.39
N GLU A 50 6.24 -4.59 8.54
CA GLU A 50 7.39 -3.81 9.00
C GLU A 50 7.83 -2.76 7.98
N SER A 51 8.08 -3.15 6.72
CA SER A 51 8.48 -2.23 5.65
C SER A 51 7.43 -1.14 5.39
N PHE A 52 6.14 -1.47 5.51
CA PHE A 52 5.06 -0.49 5.40
C PHE A 52 5.16 0.57 6.49
N ARG A 53 5.36 0.17 7.76
CA ARG A 53 5.43 1.07 8.91
C ARG A 53 6.65 1.98 8.91
N PHE A 54 7.77 1.50 8.36
CA PHE A 54 9.00 2.31 8.26
C PHE A 54 9.00 3.30 7.10
N SER A 55 8.14 3.08 6.10
CA SER A 55 8.21 3.85 4.86
C SER A 55 7.01 4.76 4.63
N LEU A 56 5.83 4.45 5.17
CA LEU A 56 4.61 5.22 4.97
C LEU A 56 4.04 5.78 6.27
N LYS A 57 3.67 7.06 6.24
CA LYS A 57 3.02 7.78 7.35
C LYS A 57 1.51 7.61 7.35
N GLY A 58 0.92 7.45 6.16
CA GLY A 58 -0.51 7.33 5.94
C GLY A 58 -0.81 6.92 4.50
N VAL A 59 -2.05 6.46 4.26
CA VAL A 59 -2.54 6.07 2.94
C VAL A 59 -3.83 6.80 2.68
N ASP A 60 -3.87 7.67 1.67
CA ASP A 60 -5.09 8.31 1.22
C ASP A 60 -5.73 7.48 0.10
N ILE A 61 -7.02 7.21 0.27
CA ILE A 61 -7.75 6.19 -0.48
C ILE A 61 -8.84 6.90 -1.28
N ILE A 62 -8.67 6.99 -2.60
CA ILE A 62 -9.69 7.57 -3.48
C ILE A 62 -10.37 6.40 -4.20
N ILE A 63 -11.64 6.15 -3.85
CA ILE A 63 -12.47 5.04 -4.36
C ILE A 63 -11.85 3.67 -4.01
N THR A 64 -12.21 3.18 -2.83
CA THR A 64 -11.78 1.87 -2.32
C THR A 64 -12.53 0.75 -3.05
N CYS A 65 -11.84 -0.06 -3.87
CA CYS A 65 -12.40 -1.35 -4.29
C CYS A 65 -12.52 -2.33 -3.11
N CYS A 66 -11.69 -2.16 -2.07
CA CYS A 66 -11.72 -2.96 -0.84
C CYS A 66 -12.76 -2.52 0.20
N LEU A 67 -13.60 -1.49 -0.01
CA LEU A 67 -14.72 -1.24 0.92
C LEU A 67 -15.67 -2.45 0.97
N PHE A 68 -15.71 -3.24 -0.11
CA PHE A 68 -16.42 -4.52 -0.18
C PHE A 68 -15.81 -5.62 0.70
N ALA A 69 -14.49 -5.56 0.98
CA ALA A 69 -13.79 -6.58 1.75
C ALA A 69 -13.92 -6.39 3.28
N LYS A 70 -14.20 -5.17 3.74
CA LYS A 70 -14.48 -4.90 5.16
C LYS A 70 -15.98 -5.02 5.48
N TYR A 71 -16.87 -4.80 4.51
CA TYR A 71 -18.32 -4.94 4.68
C TYR A 71 -18.81 -6.41 4.65
N THR A 72 -17.98 -7.35 4.19
CA THR A 72 -18.29 -8.80 4.21
C THR A 72 -17.79 -9.52 5.48
N ARG A 73 -17.31 -8.79 6.48
CA ARG A 73 -16.96 -9.33 7.81
C ARG A 73 -17.68 -8.61 8.96
N ILE A 74 -18.86 -8.07 8.68
CA ILE A 74 -19.86 -7.63 9.66
C ILE A 74 -21.25 -8.03 9.12
N ILE A 75 -21.46 -9.34 9.03
CA ILE A 75 -22.74 -10.05 9.19
C ILE A 75 -22.42 -11.49 9.56
#